data_AF-X1J794-F1
#
_entry.id   AF-X1J794-F1
#
_cell.length_a   1.000
_cell.length_b   1.000
_cell.length_c   1.000
_cell.angle_alpha   90.00
_cell.angle_beta   90.00
_cell.angle_gamma   90.00
#
_symmetry.space_group_name_H-M   'P 1'
#
loop_
_entity.id
_entity.type
_entity.pdbx_description
1 polymer ?
#
loop_
_entity_poly.entity_id
_entity_poly.type
_entity_poly.pdbx_seq_one_letter_code
_entity_poly.pdbx_strand_id
1 'polypeptide(L)'
;ASRLTGGSISGRDKNMYTYKLIGYSGVRMRRQDELGELNYGRNMVLTNIEWRFPIVSDLNYYMWYMFPDFLFRSFYGVFFVDVGLAWNDEEPKLENSLYSYGVGLRFHTFILQTFPFSLNFIWAYSPVNDKTEFYFLFGPVF
;
A
#
# COMPACT_ATOMS: atom_id res chain seq x y z
N ALA A 1 -4.07 -14.16 -8.26
CA ALA A 1 -4.43 -14.34 -6.83
C ALA A 1 -5.01 -13.04 -6.29
N SER A 2 -6.19 -13.06 -5.68
CA SER A 2 -6.76 -11.93 -4.95
C SER A 2 -6.36 -11.99 -3.47
N ARG A 3 -6.26 -10.83 -2.83
CA ARG A 3 -6.05 -10.66 -1.39
C ARG A 3 -7.07 -9.65 -0.88
N LEU A 4 -7.77 -10.02 0.18
CA LEU A 4 -8.57 -9.11 0.98
C LEU A 4 -7.87 -8.99 2.34
N THR A 5 -7.70 -7.77 2.84
CA THR A 5 -7.11 -7.52 4.16
C THR A 5 -7.88 -6.40 4.82
N GLY A 6 -8.23 -6.56 6.09
CA GLY A 6 -8.95 -5.55 6.84
C GLY A 6 -8.52 -5.57 8.30
N GLY A 7 -8.64 -4.42 8.95
CA GLY A 7 -8.31 -4.26 10.36
C GLY A 7 -9.03 -3.08 10.96
N SER A 8 -9.32 -3.16 12.25
CA SER A 8 -9.89 -2.07 13.03
C SER A 8 -9.07 -1.84 14.28
N ILE A 9 -8.92 -0.58 14.67
CA ILE A 9 -8.24 -0.18 15.89
C ILE A 9 -9.20 0.73 16.67
N SER A 10 -9.27 0.53 17.98
CA SER A 10 -10.11 1.32 18.88
C SER A 10 -9.33 1.69 20.13
N GLY A 11 -9.25 2.99 20.44
CA GLY A 11 -8.59 3.53 21.63
C GLY A 11 -9.59 4.12 22.62
N ARG A 12 -9.27 4.08 23.93
CA ARG A 12 -10.11 4.68 24.98
C ARG A 12 -9.73 6.14 25.27
N ASP A 13 -8.43 6.46 25.22
CA ASP A 13 -7.92 7.79 25.56
C ASP A 13 -8.15 8.82 24.46
N LYS A 14 -8.68 9.98 24.85
CA LYS A 14 -9.00 11.10 23.94
C LYS A 14 -7.80 11.99 23.63
N ASN A 15 -6.73 11.94 24.46
CA ASN A 15 -5.69 12.97 24.45
C ASN A 15 -4.30 12.51 23.99
N MET A 16 -4.10 11.23 23.66
CA MET A 16 -2.76 10.73 23.34
C MET A 16 -2.80 9.69 22.20
N TYR A 17 -2.11 10.03 21.12
CA TYR A 17 -1.76 9.21 19.95
C TYR A 17 -2.91 8.89 18.98
N THR A 18 -2.98 9.70 17.93
CA THR A 18 -3.87 9.55 16.80
C THR A 18 -3.27 8.59 15.77
N TYR A 19 -4.00 7.52 15.40
CA TYR A 19 -3.55 6.55 14.40
C TYR A 19 -3.54 7.17 13.01
N LYS A 20 -2.41 7.03 12.31
CA LYS A 20 -2.26 7.56 10.95
C LYS A 20 -2.93 6.63 9.94
N LEU A 21 -3.93 7.14 9.23
CA LEU A 21 -4.66 6.39 8.20
C LEU A 21 -3.95 6.39 6.84
N ILE A 22 -3.21 7.45 6.52
CA ILE A 22 -2.56 7.63 5.21
C ILE A 22 -1.14 7.05 5.18
N GLY A 23 -0.84 6.35 4.10
CA GLY A 23 0.51 5.95 3.71
C GLY A 23 0.53 4.59 3.04
N TYR A 24 1.72 4.05 2.80
CA TYR A 24 1.86 2.74 2.16
C TYR A 24 1.14 1.61 2.91
N SER A 25 1.25 1.60 4.24
CA SER A 25 0.61 0.60 5.12
C SER A 25 -0.84 0.95 5.48
N GLY A 26 -1.35 2.08 4.98
CA GLY A 26 -2.69 2.59 5.21
C GLY A 26 -3.46 2.73 3.90
N VAL A 27 -4.24 3.80 3.77
CA VAL A 27 -4.77 4.22 2.47
C VAL A 27 -3.64 4.85 1.67
N ARG A 28 -3.28 4.25 0.53
CA ARG A 28 -2.25 4.78 -0.38
C ARG A 28 -2.77 6.02 -1.07
N MET A 29 -2.50 7.19 -0.51
CA MET A 29 -2.92 8.48 -1.05
C MET A 29 -1.95 9.57 -0.63
N ARG A 30 -1.84 10.61 -1.47
CA ARG A 30 -1.01 11.76 -1.15
C ARG A 30 -1.58 12.49 0.06
N ARG A 31 -0.72 12.83 1.01
CA ARG A 31 -1.10 13.69 2.14
C ARG A 31 -1.61 15.04 1.62
N GLN A 32 -2.79 15.44 2.05
CA GLN A 32 -3.25 16.82 1.92
C GLN A 32 -2.95 17.54 3.23
N ASP A 33 -2.12 18.58 3.17
CA ASP A 33 -1.71 19.35 4.35
C ASP A 33 -2.88 20.16 4.95
N GLU A 34 -3.95 20.39 4.19
CA GLU A 34 -5.13 21.17 4.61
C GLU A 34 -6.18 20.35 5.38
N LEU A 35 -6.21 19.02 5.22
CA LEU A 35 -7.16 18.11 5.88
C LEU A 35 -6.54 17.50 7.16
N GLY A 36 -5.91 18.33 7.98
CA GLY A 36 -5.11 17.93 9.15
C GLY A 36 -5.82 16.99 10.14
N GLU A 37 -7.15 16.96 10.15
CA GLU A 37 -7.95 16.15 11.07
C GLU A 37 -8.40 14.79 10.51
N LEU A 38 -8.50 14.62 9.18
CA LEU A 38 -9.04 13.39 8.57
C LEU A 38 -8.06 12.22 8.59
N ASN A 39 -6.79 12.49 8.82
CA ASN A 39 -5.72 11.49 8.72
C ASN A 39 -5.48 10.72 10.01
N TYR A 40 -6.16 11.14 11.08
CA TYR A 40 -5.77 10.88 12.44
C TYR A 40 -7.02 10.65 13.29
N GLY A 41 -7.24 9.40 13.71
CA GLY A 41 -8.34 9.03 14.59
C GLY A 41 -7.89 8.19 15.79
N ARG A 42 -8.65 8.26 16.89
CA ARG A 42 -8.57 7.32 18.02
C ARG A 42 -9.08 5.94 17.62
N ASN A 43 -10.08 5.92 16.75
CA ASN A 43 -10.64 4.73 16.15
C ASN A 43 -10.38 4.76 14.65
N MET A 44 -10.10 3.60 14.07
CA MET A 44 -9.77 3.46 12.66
C MET A 44 -10.26 2.12 12.13
N VAL A 45 -10.75 2.12 10.90
CA VAL A 45 -10.97 0.91 10.09
C VAL A 45 -10.22 1.09 8.79
N LEU A 46 -9.52 0.05 8.36
CA LEU A 46 -8.83 -0.01 7.08
C LEU A 46 -9.18 -1.31 6.39
N THR A 47 -9.48 -1.23 5.10
CA THR A 47 -9.70 -2.38 4.23
C THR A 47 -8.91 -2.17 2.94
N ASN A 48 -8.23 -3.23 2.51
CA ASN A 48 -7.53 -3.31 1.23
C ASN A 48 -8.06 -4.52 0.46
N ILE A 49 -8.49 -4.26 -0.78
CA ILE A 49 -8.75 -5.28 -1.78
C ILE A 49 -7.63 -5.19 -2.80
N GLU A 50 -6.95 -6.30 -3.06
CA GLU A 50 -5.84 -6.35 -3.99
C GLU A 50 -6.00 -7.54 -4.92
N TRP A 51 -5.96 -7.28 -6.23
CA TRP A 51 -5.95 -8.31 -7.25
C TRP A 51 -4.60 -8.36 -7.93
N ARG A 52 -3.91 -9.50 -7.77
CA ARG A 52 -2.61 -9.76 -8.39
C ARG A 52 -2.80 -10.72 -9.56
N PHE A 53 -2.25 -10.38 -10.71
CA PHE A 53 -2.26 -11.23 -11.89
C PHE A 53 -0.84 -11.42 -12.42
N PRO A 54 -0.46 -12.65 -12.83
CA PRO A 54 0.83 -12.87 -13.44
C PRO A 54 0.86 -12.18 -14.80
N ILE A 55 1.89 -11.37 -15.05
CA ILE A 55 2.19 -10.90 -16.41
C ILE A 55 3.21 -11.86 -17.03
N VAL A 56 4.28 -12.17 -16.29
CA VAL A 56 5.22 -13.26 -16.61
C VAL A 56 5.45 -14.08 -15.35
N SER A 57 4.99 -15.33 -15.36
CA SER A 57 5.08 -16.23 -14.21
C SER A 57 6.48 -16.81 -14.00
N ASP A 58 7.24 -16.99 -15.08
CA ASP A 58 8.57 -17.59 -15.05
C ASP A 58 9.48 -16.97 -16.10
N LEU A 59 10.28 -15.99 -15.68
CA LEU A 59 11.20 -15.28 -16.57
C LEU A 59 12.60 -15.90 -16.54
N ASN A 60 13.05 -16.35 -15.36
CA ASN A 60 14.41 -16.87 -15.07
C ASN A 60 15.53 -16.06 -15.76
N TYR A 61 15.39 -14.73 -15.78
CA TYR A 61 16.35 -13.87 -16.46
C TYR A 61 17.48 -13.47 -15.51
N TYR A 62 18.69 -13.77 -15.95
CA TYR A 62 19.91 -13.61 -15.19
C TYR A 62 20.73 -12.43 -15.71
N MET A 63 20.90 -11.39 -14.89
CA MET A 63 21.68 -10.20 -15.26
C MET A 63 23.15 -10.37 -14.90
N TRP A 64 23.91 -10.99 -15.82
CA TRP A 64 25.31 -11.37 -15.57
C TRP A 64 26.30 -10.19 -15.40
N TYR A 65 25.94 -8.98 -15.85
CA TYR A 65 26.87 -7.84 -15.99
C TYR A 65 26.75 -6.74 -14.93
N MET A 66 25.86 -6.85 -13.95
CA MET A 66 25.68 -5.84 -12.90
C MET A 66 25.94 -6.48 -11.54
N PHE A 67 26.85 -5.92 -10.73
CA PHE A 67 27.03 -6.33 -9.35
C PHE A 67 26.18 -5.42 -8.43
N PRO A 68 25.37 -5.97 -7.51
CA PRO A 68 25.20 -7.41 -7.24
C PRO A 68 24.34 -8.11 -8.30
N ASP A 69 24.57 -9.41 -8.47
CA ASP A 69 23.86 -10.25 -9.42
C ASP A 69 22.35 -10.34 -9.11
N PHE A 70 21.52 -10.06 -10.12
CA PHE A 70 20.05 -10.10 -10.03
C PHE A 70 19.47 -11.20 -10.91
N LEU A 71 18.69 -12.09 -10.29
CA LEU A 71 17.87 -13.09 -10.96
C LEU A 71 16.40 -12.69 -10.89
N PHE A 72 15.83 -12.25 -12.01
CA PHE A 72 14.41 -11.94 -12.12
C PHE A 72 13.61 -13.21 -12.35
N ARG A 73 12.82 -13.59 -11.35
CA ARG A 73 12.04 -14.83 -11.39
C ARG A 73 10.66 -14.63 -11.98
N SER A 74 9.96 -13.58 -11.55
CA SER A 74 8.57 -13.36 -11.96
C SER A 74 8.15 -11.90 -11.89
N PHE A 75 7.11 -11.58 -12.65
CA PHE A 75 6.57 -10.25 -12.85
C PHE A 75 5.04 -10.28 -12.76
N TYR A 76 4.50 -9.51 -11.82
CA TYR A 76 3.06 -9.44 -11.55
C TYR A 76 2.55 -8.02 -11.71
N GLY A 77 1.35 -7.94 -12.30
CA GLY A 77 0.52 -6.75 -12.19
C GLY A 77 -0.34 -6.82 -10.94
N VAL A 78 -0.65 -5.65 -10.39
CA VAL A 78 -1.47 -5.50 -9.19
C VAL A 78 -2.48 -4.39 -9.42
N PHE A 79 -3.76 -4.69 -9.23
CA PHE A 79 -4.80 -3.70 -9.03
C PHE A 79 -5.15 -3.66 -7.54
N PHE A 80 -5.40 -2.48 -6.99
CA PHE A 80 -5.83 -2.38 -5.61
C PHE A 80 -6.89 -1.30 -5.42
N VAL A 81 -7.67 -1.50 -4.36
CA VAL A 81 -8.61 -0.53 -3.80
C VAL A 81 -8.38 -0.51 -2.29
N ASP A 82 -8.11 0.67 -1.76
CA ASP A 82 -7.98 0.92 -0.33
C ASP A 82 -9.16 1.76 0.13
N VAL A 83 -9.71 1.41 1.29
CA VAL A 83 -10.75 2.18 1.97
C VAL A 83 -10.37 2.27 3.43
N GLY A 84 -10.39 3.48 3.97
CA GLY A 84 -10.02 3.78 5.33
C GLY A 84 -10.98 4.78 5.94
N LEU A 85 -11.23 4.64 7.24
CA LEU A 85 -12.05 5.58 7.99
C LEU A 85 -11.42 5.78 9.37
N ALA A 86 -11.23 7.03 9.76
CA ALA A 86 -10.68 7.41 11.05
C ALA A 86 -11.62 8.39 11.75
N TRP A 87 -11.84 8.19 13.06
CA TRP A 87 -12.72 9.06 13.83
C TRP A 87 -12.28 9.19 15.29
N ASN A 88 -12.61 10.35 15.88
CA ASN A 88 -12.39 10.65 17.29
C ASN A 88 -13.69 10.67 18.10
N ASP A 89 -14.81 10.99 17.43
CA ASP A 89 -16.16 11.06 18.00
C ASP A 89 -16.67 9.69 18.48
N GLU A 90 -17.86 9.66 19.08
CA GLU A 90 -18.52 8.40 19.47
C GLU A 90 -18.90 7.57 18.25
N GLU A 91 -19.26 8.21 17.14
CA GLU A 91 -19.70 7.56 15.91
C GLU A 91 -18.84 7.94 14.69
N PRO A 92 -18.62 7.00 13.75
CA PRO A 92 -17.90 7.26 12.52
C PRO A 92 -18.75 8.09 11.54
N LYS A 93 -18.19 9.18 11.02
CA LYS A 93 -18.80 9.96 9.94
C LYS A 93 -18.31 9.45 8.59
N LEU A 94 -19.21 8.94 7.75
CA LEU A 94 -18.86 8.39 6.42
C LEU A 94 -18.22 9.43 5.49
N GLU A 95 -18.51 10.72 5.69
CA GLU A 95 -17.90 11.83 4.95
C GLU A 95 -16.37 11.90 5.14
N ASN A 96 -15.87 11.35 6.25
CA ASN A 96 -14.43 11.29 6.56
C ASN A 96 -13.76 10.03 6.00
N SER A 97 -14.47 9.24 5.18
CA SER A 97 -13.91 8.06 4.56
C SER A 97 -12.90 8.44 3.48
N LEU A 98 -11.72 7.85 3.59
CA LEU A 98 -10.65 7.95 2.62
C LEU A 98 -10.70 6.70 1.75
N TYR A 99 -10.61 6.86 0.45
CA TYR A 99 -10.49 5.74 -0.46
C TYR A 99 -9.55 6.10 -1.59
N SER A 100 -8.83 5.10 -2.06
CA SER A 100 -7.95 5.21 -3.20
C SER A 100 -7.95 3.92 -3.99
N TYR A 101 -7.61 4.02 -5.26
CA TYR A 101 -7.39 2.87 -6.10
C TYR A 101 -6.16 3.08 -6.94
N GLY A 102 -5.63 2.00 -7.47
CA GLY A 102 -4.46 2.12 -8.28
C GLY A 102 -3.98 0.83 -8.88
N VAL A 103 -2.86 0.97 -9.55
CA VAL A 103 -2.20 -0.08 -10.29
C VAL A 103 -0.76 -0.16 -9.86
N GLY A 104 -0.17 -1.33 -9.98
CA GLY A 104 1.23 -1.53 -9.65
C GLY A 104 1.84 -2.71 -10.35
N LEU A 105 3.16 -2.71 -10.32
CA LEU A 105 4.02 -3.72 -10.87
C LEU A 105 4.90 -4.27 -9.75
N ARG A 106 4.95 -5.59 -9.63
CA ARG A 106 5.79 -6.29 -8.66
C ARG A 106 6.75 -7.22 -9.37
N PHE A 107 8.03 -7.00 -9.14
CA PHE A 107 9.10 -7.87 -9.62
C PHE A 107 9.65 -8.65 -8.45
N HIS A 108 9.63 -9.97 -8.56
CA HIS A 108 10.33 -10.84 -7.61
C HIS A 108 11.69 -11.17 -8.20
N THR A 109 12.73 -10.75 -7.50
CA THR A 109 14.13 -10.94 -7.89
C THR A 109 14.91 -11.58 -6.75
N PHE A 110 16.03 -12.23 -7.06
CA PHE A 110 16.98 -12.73 -6.07
C PHE A 110 18.30 -12.02 -6.25
N ILE A 111 18.86 -11.53 -5.14
CA ILE A 111 20.22 -10.98 -5.09
C ILE A 111 21.18 -12.13 -4.79
N LEU A 112 22.22 -12.27 -5.60
CA LEU A 112 23.21 -13.37 -5.49
C LEU A 112 22.55 -14.76 -5.46
N GLN A 113 21.38 -14.89 -6.12
CA GLN A 113 20.52 -16.08 -6.12
C GLN A 113 20.06 -16.59 -4.74
N THR A 114 20.39 -15.87 -3.66
CA THR A 114 20.23 -16.35 -2.28
C THR A 114 19.20 -15.51 -1.53
N PHE A 115 19.19 -14.19 -1.74
CA PHE A 115 18.36 -13.29 -0.98
C PHE A 115 17.11 -12.90 -1.78
N PRO A 116 15.90 -13.34 -1.39
CA PRO A 116 14.67 -12.96 -2.07
C PRO A 116 14.39 -11.47 -1.85
N PHE A 117 14.08 -10.79 -2.94
CA PHE A 117 13.89 -9.36 -2.96
C PHE A 117 12.69 -8.98 -3.83
N SER A 118 12.03 -7.86 -3.53
CA SER A 118 10.95 -7.34 -4.36
C SER A 118 11.13 -5.87 -4.72
N LEU A 119 10.87 -5.57 -5.99
CA LEU A 119 10.70 -4.21 -6.49
C LEU A 119 9.21 -4.00 -6.72
N ASN A 120 8.63 -3.04 -6.02
CA ASN A 120 7.21 -2.73 -6.13
C ASN A 120 7.06 -1.28 -6.58
N PHE A 121 6.45 -1.10 -7.74
CA PHE A 121 6.08 0.20 -8.27
C PHE A 121 4.58 0.31 -8.20
N ILE A 122 4.06 1.33 -7.52
CA ILE A 122 2.64 1.50 -7.31
C ILE A 122 2.25 2.92 -7.66
N TRP A 123 1.26 3.05 -8.52
CA TRP A 123 0.61 4.30 -8.82
C TRP A 123 -0.77 4.28 -8.16
N ALA A 124 -0.96 5.17 -7.18
CA ALA A 124 -2.23 5.37 -6.50
C ALA A 124 -2.90 6.66 -6.97
N TYR A 125 -4.23 6.65 -7.06
CA TYR A 125 -5.06 7.83 -7.24
C TYR A 125 -6.13 7.85 -6.14
N SER A 126 -6.32 9.02 -5.55
CA SER A 126 -7.37 9.25 -4.55
C SER A 126 -8.39 10.24 -5.11
N PRO A 127 -9.65 9.79 -5.34
CA PRO A 127 -10.73 10.69 -5.74
C PRO A 127 -11.09 11.71 -4.66
N VAL A 128 -10.77 11.43 -3.40
CA VAL A 128 -11.10 12.30 -2.25
C VAL A 128 -10.39 13.65 -2.35
N ASN A 129 -9.16 13.65 -2.84
CA ASN A 129 -8.36 14.87 -2.97
C ASN A 129 -7.89 15.15 -4.41
N ASP A 130 -8.38 14.35 -5.36
CA ASP A 130 -8.03 14.39 -6.79
C ASP A 130 -6.51 14.38 -7.04
N LYS A 131 -5.76 13.62 -6.23
CA LYS A 131 -4.29 13.53 -6.33
C LYS A 131 -3.83 12.11 -6.62
N THR A 132 -2.74 12.05 -7.38
CA THR A 132 -1.97 10.83 -7.61
C THR A 132 -0.73 10.81 -6.73
N GLU A 133 -0.28 9.60 -6.41
CA GLU A 133 0.99 9.36 -5.73
C GLU A 133 1.67 8.12 -6.30
N PHE A 134 3.00 8.21 -6.43
CA PHE A 134 3.82 7.11 -6.87
C PHE A 134 4.64 6.59 -5.69
N TYR A 135 4.54 5.29 -5.46
CA TYR A 135 5.31 4.59 -4.44
C TYR A 135 6.30 3.64 -5.11
N PHE A 136 7.56 3.76 -4.70
CA PHE A 136 8.59 2.77 -4.98
C PHE A 136 8.97 2.09 -3.67
N LEU A 137 8.78 0.78 -3.61
CA LEU A 137 9.24 -0.02 -2.48
C LEU A 137 10.29 -1.01 -2.95
N PHE A 138 11.43 -0.87 -2.30
CA PHE A 138 12.56 -1.74 -2.40
C PHE A 138 12.69 -2.42 -1.04
N GLY A 139 12.38 -3.70 -0.97
CA GLY A 139 12.50 -4.42 0.28
C GLY A 139 12.55 -5.93 0.12
N PRO A 140 13.07 -6.62 1.15
CA PRO A 140 13.02 -8.06 1.21
C PRO A 140 11.57 -8.55 1.33
N VAL A 141 11.34 -9.78 0.89
CA VAL A 141 10.04 -10.46 1.00
C VAL A 141 10.10 -11.36 2.24
N PHE A 142 9.86 -10.80 3.43
CA PHE A 142 9.79 -11.54 4.70
C PHE A 142 8.41 -11.37 5.34
#